data_AF-A0A2G8SPY8-F1
#
_entry.id   AF-A0A2G8SPY8-F1
#
_cell.length_a   1.000
_cell.length_b   1.000
_cell.length_c   1.000
_cell.angle_alpha   90.00
_cell.angle_beta   90.00
_cell.angle_gamma   90.00
#
_symmetry.space_group_name_H-M   'P 1'
#
loop_
_entity.id
_entity.type
_entity.pdbx_description
1 polymer ?
#
loop_
_entity_poly.entity_id
_entity_poly.type
_entity_poly.pdbx_seq_one_letter_code
_entity_poly.pdbx_strand_id
1 'polypeptide(L)'
;MVSVQLSVAKKTSVTRNLPPSVTLDKPYDQLTVLDLKKAIAAKSSKFYVARQKLSLKGDNKALSDEATLKDAGVADSAEVSVKDLGPQVAWRTVFLVEYAGPLVIHPLFYHFPKIFFGGAVQHTVLAHFAKRELETVLVHRFSHGTMPLRNIFKNSAHYHLLSGLLLAWSIYSPTFAANSPWIRGTVREDPTFLWSCLAAFVFAELSNLSTHITLRNLRPEGTTKRAIPMGYGFGLVSCPNYFFETLAWTAITVMTGSYAVVSTYQMTVWALKKHRNYKKEFGKEYPRNRKAMFPFIL
;
A
#
# COMPACT_ATOMS: atom_id res chain seq x y z
N MET A 1 -28.99 25.02 -11.60
CA MET A 1 -27.64 25.01 -12.19
C MET A 1 -26.71 25.65 -11.18
N VAL A 2 -25.51 25.09 -11.00
CA VAL A 2 -24.49 25.63 -10.10
C VAL A 2 -23.26 25.93 -10.93
N SER A 3 -22.75 27.16 -10.85
CA SER A 3 -21.55 27.61 -11.56
C SER A 3 -20.38 27.68 -10.60
N VAL A 4 -19.24 27.08 -10.95
CA VAL A 4 -18.04 27.11 -10.11
C VAL A 4 -16.90 27.72 -10.90
N GLN A 5 -16.23 28.72 -10.31
CA GLN A 5 -15.07 29.39 -10.90
C GLN A 5 -13.81 28.56 -10.61
N LEU A 6 -12.93 28.43 -11.59
CA LEU A 6 -11.70 27.64 -11.49
C LEU A 6 -10.48 28.56 -11.47
N SER A 7 -9.65 28.44 -10.43
CA SER A 7 -8.33 29.08 -10.40
C SER A 7 -7.21 28.05 -10.41
N VAL A 8 -6.27 28.21 -11.33
CA VAL A 8 -5.18 27.24 -11.51
C VAL A 8 -4.04 27.56 -10.55
N ALA A 9 -3.77 26.68 -9.58
CA ALA A 9 -2.71 26.86 -8.58
C ALA A 9 -1.31 26.98 -9.21
N LYS A 10 -1.05 26.23 -10.28
CA LYS A 10 0.17 26.33 -11.10
C LYS A 10 -0.15 25.96 -12.54
N LYS A 11 0.17 26.85 -13.48
CA LYS A 11 -0.03 26.60 -14.92
C LYS A 11 0.88 25.45 -15.38
N THR A 12 0.29 24.44 -16.00
CA THR A 12 0.97 23.35 -16.70
C THR A 12 0.46 23.27 -18.13
N SER A 13 1.07 22.44 -18.97
CA SER A 13 0.58 22.20 -20.34
C SER A 13 -0.87 21.66 -20.38
N VAL A 14 -1.35 21.07 -19.28
CA VAL A 14 -2.68 20.46 -19.17
C VAL A 14 -3.70 21.40 -18.53
N THR A 15 -3.26 22.34 -17.69
CA THR A 15 -4.16 23.33 -17.07
C THR A 15 -4.24 24.66 -17.81
N ARG A 16 -3.40 24.87 -18.84
CA ARG A 16 -3.32 26.14 -19.60
C ARG A 16 -4.64 26.55 -20.24
N ASN A 17 -5.41 25.59 -20.74
CA ASN A 17 -6.64 25.82 -21.51
C ASN A 17 -7.88 25.37 -20.73
N LEU A 18 -7.82 25.33 -19.39
CA LEU A 18 -9.02 25.05 -18.60
C LEU A 18 -10.01 26.21 -18.73
N PRO A 19 -11.32 25.91 -18.82
CA PRO A 19 -12.32 26.97 -18.83
C PRO A 19 -12.27 27.74 -17.50
N PRO A 20 -12.61 29.04 -17.50
CA PRO A 20 -12.61 29.87 -16.29
C PRO A 20 -13.68 29.41 -15.28
N SER A 21 -14.75 28.79 -15.76
CA SER A 21 -15.82 28.24 -14.93
C SER A 21 -16.38 26.94 -15.51
N VAL A 22 -17.07 26.18 -14.66
CA VAL A 22 -17.81 24.98 -15.05
C VAL A 22 -19.21 25.04 -14.43
N THR A 23 -20.22 24.78 -15.25
CA THR A 23 -21.62 24.72 -14.83
C THR A 23 -22.06 23.27 -14.67
N LEU A 24 -22.82 23.01 -13.61
CA LEU A 24 -23.33 21.70 -13.25
C LEU A 24 -24.87 21.71 -13.27
N ASP A 25 -25.43 20.76 -14.03
CA ASP A 25 -26.88 20.64 -14.29
C ASP A 25 -27.54 19.60 -13.36
N LYS A 26 -27.25 19.69 -12.06
CA LYS A 26 -27.92 18.90 -11.02
C LYS A 26 -28.32 19.79 -9.84
N PRO A 27 -29.27 19.37 -8.99
CA PRO A 27 -29.60 20.07 -7.75
C PRO A 27 -28.35 20.22 -6.86
N TYR A 28 -28.17 21.41 -6.28
CA TYR A 28 -26.97 21.74 -5.49
C TYR A 28 -26.72 20.77 -4.33
N ASP A 29 -27.78 20.39 -3.59
CA ASP A 29 -27.66 19.47 -2.44
C ASP A 29 -27.28 18.03 -2.84
N GLN A 30 -27.32 17.69 -4.13
CA GLN A 30 -26.92 16.36 -4.65
C GLN A 30 -25.56 16.39 -5.37
N LEU A 31 -25.00 17.58 -5.60
CA LEU A 31 -23.72 17.70 -6.32
C LEU A 31 -22.57 17.35 -5.39
N THR A 32 -21.69 16.49 -5.87
CA THR A 32 -20.45 16.11 -5.18
C THR A 32 -19.23 16.79 -5.78
N VAL A 33 -18.14 16.80 -5.03
CA VAL A 33 -16.82 17.21 -5.55
C VAL A 33 -16.40 16.31 -6.72
N LEU A 34 -16.78 15.03 -6.73
CA LEU A 34 -16.54 14.13 -7.84
C LEU A 34 -17.29 14.56 -9.12
N ASP A 35 -18.54 15.03 -9.00
CA ASP A 35 -19.29 15.56 -10.16
C ASP A 35 -18.57 16.77 -10.76
N LEU A 36 -18.07 17.68 -9.92
CA LEU A 36 -17.27 18.82 -10.36
C LEU A 36 -15.99 18.36 -11.09
N LYS A 37 -15.25 17.40 -10.54
CA LYS A 37 -14.05 16.85 -11.21
C LYS A 37 -14.38 16.22 -12.56
N LYS A 38 -15.49 15.47 -12.65
CA LYS A 38 -15.97 14.86 -13.91
C LYS A 38 -16.32 15.94 -14.94
N ALA A 39 -16.99 17.01 -14.53
CA ALA A 39 -17.33 18.12 -15.42
C ALA A 39 -16.08 18.86 -15.93
N ILE A 40 -15.06 19.06 -15.08
CA ILE A 40 -13.75 19.58 -15.49
C ILE A 40 -13.08 18.64 -16.51
N ALA A 41 -13.07 17.33 -16.23
CA ALA A 41 -12.46 16.33 -17.11
C ALA A 41 -13.17 16.23 -18.47
N ALA A 42 -14.49 16.45 -18.52
CA ALA A 42 -15.26 16.49 -19.76
C ALA A 42 -14.85 17.66 -20.67
N LYS A 43 -14.35 18.77 -20.10
CA LYS A 43 -13.82 19.92 -20.85
C LYS A 43 -12.35 19.77 -21.24
N SER A 44 -11.59 18.95 -20.52
CA SER A 44 -10.17 18.66 -20.80
C SER A 44 -9.84 17.21 -20.49
N SER A 45 -9.86 16.36 -21.52
CA SER A 45 -9.63 14.91 -21.38
C SER A 45 -8.25 14.55 -20.80
N LYS A 46 -7.23 15.39 -21.05
CA LYS A 46 -5.88 15.23 -20.46
C LYS A 46 -5.85 15.52 -18.96
N PHE A 47 -6.84 16.24 -18.43
CA PHE A 47 -7.01 16.57 -17.01
C PHE A 47 -8.07 15.67 -16.35
N TYR A 48 -7.91 14.36 -16.49
CA TYR A 48 -8.81 13.36 -15.93
C TYR A 48 -8.88 13.41 -14.39
N VAL A 49 -9.99 12.91 -13.82
CA VAL A 49 -10.37 13.04 -12.40
C VAL A 49 -9.22 12.80 -11.41
N ALA A 50 -8.50 11.67 -11.52
CA ALA A 50 -7.44 11.32 -10.58
C ALA A 50 -6.22 12.27 -10.61
N ARG A 51 -6.01 12.99 -11.72
CA ARG A 51 -4.95 14.00 -11.87
C ARG A 51 -5.29 15.32 -11.18
N GLN A 52 -6.55 15.52 -10.80
CA GLN A 52 -7.05 16.76 -10.22
C GLN A 52 -6.99 16.72 -8.69
N LYS A 53 -6.38 17.75 -8.10
CA LYS A 53 -6.61 18.12 -6.70
C LYS A 53 -7.41 19.41 -6.66
N LEU A 54 -8.57 19.37 -6.02
CA LEU A 54 -9.42 20.52 -5.75
C LEU A 54 -9.23 20.97 -4.31
N SER A 55 -9.12 22.27 -4.07
CA SER A 55 -9.13 22.88 -2.73
C SER A 55 -9.89 24.21 -2.77
N LEU A 56 -10.39 24.65 -1.61
CA LEU A 56 -10.91 26.01 -1.48
C LEU A 56 -9.78 27.01 -1.74
N LYS A 57 -10.12 28.20 -2.25
CA LYS A 57 -9.15 29.27 -2.48
C LYS A 57 -8.44 29.63 -1.17
N GLY A 58 -7.11 29.66 -1.20
CA GLY A 58 -6.29 29.91 -0.01
C GLY A 58 -6.08 28.69 0.91
N ASP A 59 -6.80 27.58 0.68
CA ASP A 59 -6.59 26.33 1.40
C ASP A 59 -5.73 25.35 0.58
N ASN A 60 -4.90 24.58 1.27
CA ASN A 60 -4.10 23.50 0.72
C ASN A 60 -4.71 22.11 0.97
N LYS A 61 -5.77 21.99 1.75
CA LYS A 61 -6.47 20.73 2.00
C LYS A 61 -7.25 20.31 0.76
N ALA A 62 -7.09 19.06 0.35
CA ALA A 62 -7.87 18.50 -0.75
C ALA A 62 -9.33 18.31 -0.31
N LEU A 63 -10.28 18.66 -1.18
CA LEU A 63 -11.68 18.32 -1.02
C LEU A 63 -11.89 16.81 -1.23
N SER A 64 -12.77 16.20 -0.43
CA SER A 64 -13.14 14.78 -0.56
C SER A 64 -14.08 14.59 -1.75
N ASP A 65 -13.87 13.56 -2.55
CA ASP A 65 -14.68 13.30 -3.75
C ASP A 65 -16.15 13.01 -3.41
N GLU A 66 -16.41 12.47 -2.22
CA GLU A 66 -17.72 12.06 -1.70
C GLU A 66 -18.45 13.19 -0.98
N ALA A 67 -17.76 14.27 -0.63
CA ALA A 67 -18.40 15.42 0.01
C ALA A 67 -19.34 16.08 -1.00
N THR A 68 -20.53 16.46 -0.54
CA THR A 68 -21.37 17.37 -1.33
C THR A 68 -20.65 18.71 -1.49
N LEU A 69 -20.95 19.46 -2.55
CA LEU A 69 -20.38 20.79 -2.73
C LEU A 69 -20.70 21.69 -1.52
N LYS A 70 -21.89 21.53 -0.95
CA LYS A 70 -22.33 22.19 0.28
C LYS A 70 -21.45 21.86 1.48
N ASP A 71 -21.22 20.58 1.76
CA ASP A 71 -20.37 20.15 2.88
C ASP A 71 -18.90 20.52 2.66
N ALA A 72 -18.47 20.60 1.39
CA ALA A 72 -17.15 21.04 1.00
C ALA A 72 -16.96 22.57 1.04
N GLY A 73 -18.02 23.34 1.30
CA GLY A 73 -17.98 24.80 1.33
C GLY A 73 -17.88 25.47 -0.05
N VAL A 74 -18.28 24.75 -1.11
CA VAL A 74 -18.28 25.23 -2.50
C VAL A 74 -19.68 25.72 -2.86
N ALA A 75 -19.96 27.00 -2.61
CA ALA A 75 -21.22 27.65 -2.99
C ALA A 75 -21.33 27.92 -4.49
N ASP A 76 -22.50 28.39 -4.94
CA ASP A 76 -22.67 28.90 -6.30
C ASP A 76 -21.76 30.12 -6.53
N SER A 77 -21.13 30.18 -7.70
CA SER A 77 -20.08 31.11 -8.07
C SER A 77 -18.83 31.09 -7.19
N ALA A 78 -18.66 30.08 -6.32
CA ALA A 78 -17.45 29.94 -5.51
C ALA A 78 -16.22 29.67 -6.40
N GLU A 79 -15.07 30.15 -5.93
CA GLU A 79 -13.78 29.92 -6.58
C GLU A 79 -13.06 28.72 -5.98
N VAL A 80 -12.78 27.72 -6.82
CA VAL A 80 -12.09 26.48 -6.46
C VAL A 80 -10.71 26.47 -7.11
N SER A 81 -9.70 26.20 -6.29
CA SER A 81 -8.32 26.04 -6.74
C SER A 81 -8.13 24.64 -7.34
N VAL A 82 -7.65 24.57 -8.59
CA VAL A 82 -7.31 23.34 -9.29
C VAL A 82 -5.79 23.18 -9.36
N LYS A 83 -5.30 22.01 -8.91
CA LYS A 83 -3.88 21.65 -9.00
C LYS A 83 -3.70 20.37 -9.83
N ASP A 84 -2.74 20.45 -10.75
CA ASP A 84 -2.26 19.30 -11.52
C ASP A 84 -1.30 18.44 -10.70
N LEU A 85 -1.71 17.20 -10.41
CA LEU A 85 -0.89 16.19 -9.71
C LEU A 85 0.10 15.47 -10.64
N GLY A 86 0.03 15.72 -11.95
CA GLY A 86 0.76 15.00 -12.99
C GLY A 86 0.16 13.62 -13.30
N PRO A 87 0.78 12.84 -14.21
CA PRO A 87 0.33 11.49 -14.52
C PRO A 87 0.20 10.62 -13.27
N GLN A 88 -0.91 9.90 -13.18
CA GLN A 88 -1.29 9.05 -12.06
C GLN A 88 -1.41 7.60 -12.50
N VAL A 89 -1.11 6.68 -11.60
CA VAL A 89 -1.24 5.23 -11.78
C VAL A 89 -2.04 4.64 -10.62
N ALA A 90 -2.88 3.64 -10.90
CA ALA A 90 -3.71 2.99 -9.88
C ALA A 90 -2.86 2.21 -8.87
N TRP A 91 -3.19 2.27 -7.58
CA TRP A 91 -2.45 1.53 -6.55
C TRP A 91 -2.43 0.02 -6.80
N ARG A 92 -3.52 -0.53 -7.33
CA ARG A 92 -3.56 -1.95 -7.75
C ARG A 92 -2.44 -2.26 -8.74
N THR A 93 -2.31 -1.46 -9.81
CA THR A 93 -1.23 -1.61 -10.80
C THR A 93 0.14 -1.47 -10.17
N VAL A 94 0.30 -0.52 -9.24
CA VAL A 94 1.56 -0.31 -8.54
C VAL A 94 1.98 -1.54 -7.76
N PHE A 95 1.09 -2.10 -6.93
CA PHE A 95 1.38 -3.31 -6.17
C PHE A 95 1.70 -4.50 -7.08
N LEU A 96 0.93 -4.69 -8.16
CA LEU A 96 1.21 -5.75 -9.14
C LEU A 96 2.61 -5.62 -9.76
N VAL A 97 3.05 -4.40 -10.10
CA VAL A 97 4.38 -4.20 -10.69
C VAL A 97 5.49 -4.37 -9.63
N GLU A 98 5.27 -3.90 -8.40
CA GLU A 98 6.20 -4.04 -7.29
C GLU A 98 6.48 -5.51 -6.97
N TYR A 99 5.45 -6.35 -6.91
CA TYR A 99 5.55 -7.77 -6.53
C TYR A 99 5.81 -8.71 -7.72
N ALA A 100 5.53 -8.30 -8.96
CA ALA A 100 5.97 -9.02 -10.16
C ALA A 100 7.50 -9.19 -10.21
N GLY A 101 8.27 -8.23 -9.70
CA GLY A 101 9.73 -8.32 -9.67
C GLY A 101 10.23 -9.56 -8.92
N PRO A 102 9.95 -9.70 -7.61
CA PRO A 102 10.26 -10.92 -6.87
C PRO A 102 9.69 -12.19 -7.52
N LEU A 103 8.46 -12.15 -8.06
CA LEU A 103 7.86 -13.31 -8.74
C LEU A 103 8.59 -13.73 -10.02
N VAL A 104 9.32 -12.84 -10.68
CA VAL A 104 10.16 -13.15 -11.86
C VAL A 104 11.59 -13.47 -11.45
N ILE A 105 12.15 -12.74 -10.49
CA ILE A 105 13.55 -12.89 -10.07
C ILE A 105 13.77 -14.21 -9.33
N HIS A 106 12.87 -14.59 -8.41
CA HIS A 106 13.04 -15.81 -7.63
C HIS A 106 13.07 -17.09 -8.50
N PRO A 107 12.18 -17.28 -9.49
CA PRO A 107 12.26 -18.42 -10.40
C PRO A 107 13.53 -18.45 -11.25
N LEU A 108 14.09 -17.30 -11.63
CA LEU A 108 15.36 -17.26 -12.36
C LEU A 108 16.49 -17.86 -11.52
N PHE A 109 16.57 -17.51 -10.24
CA PHE A 109 17.54 -18.09 -9.33
C PHE A 109 17.28 -19.58 -9.06
N TYR A 110 16.01 -19.96 -8.90
CA TYR A 110 15.61 -21.34 -8.59
C TYR A 110 15.83 -22.32 -9.76
N HIS A 111 15.51 -21.92 -11.00
CA HIS A 111 15.60 -22.78 -12.18
C HIS A 111 16.95 -22.72 -12.89
N PHE A 112 17.72 -21.63 -12.70
CA PHE A 112 19.06 -21.50 -13.27
C PHE A 112 20.17 -21.41 -12.21
N PRO A 113 20.17 -22.26 -11.17
CA PRO A 113 21.09 -22.11 -10.07
C PRO A 113 22.53 -22.47 -10.48
N LYS A 114 22.74 -23.19 -11.60
CA LYS A 114 24.08 -23.38 -12.19
C LYS A 114 24.72 -22.09 -12.69
N ILE A 115 23.91 -21.13 -13.16
CA ILE A 115 24.39 -19.84 -13.65
C ILE A 115 24.87 -18.98 -12.48
N PHE A 116 24.14 -19.03 -11.36
CA PHE A 116 24.40 -18.14 -10.22
C PHE A 116 25.29 -18.77 -9.14
N PHE A 117 25.18 -20.08 -8.91
CA PHE A 117 25.71 -20.77 -7.73
C PHE A 117 26.34 -22.15 -7.97
N GLY A 118 26.21 -22.73 -9.16
CA GLY A 118 26.84 -24.01 -9.51
C GLY A 118 26.20 -25.28 -8.90
N GLY A 119 25.07 -25.17 -8.18
CA GLY A 119 24.41 -26.30 -7.50
C GLY A 119 22.88 -26.27 -7.62
N ALA A 120 22.16 -27.26 -7.07
CA ALA A 120 20.70 -27.30 -7.06
C ALA A 120 20.10 -26.61 -5.82
N VAL A 121 18.87 -26.09 -5.93
CA VAL A 121 18.12 -25.37 -4.88
C VAL A 121 16.79 -26.09 -4.64
N GLN A 122 16.35 -26.23 -3.38
CA GLN A 122 15.16 -27.05 -3.04
C GLN A 122 14.01 -26.29 -2.35
N HIS A 123 14.21 -25.05 -1.95
CA HIS A 123 13.22 -24.24 -1.21
C HIS A 123 12.83 -22.98 -1.98
N THR A 124 11.71 -22.35 -1.60
CA THR A 124 11.24 -21.11 -2.23
C THR A 124 10.35 -20.29 -1.30
N VAL A 125 10.31 -18.98 -1.51
CA VAL A 125 9.41 -18.03 -0.81
C VAL A 125 8.33 -17.47 -1.74
N LEU A 126 8.16 -18.06 -2.93
CA LEU A 126 7.18 -17.61 -3.93
C LEU A 126 5.75 -17.58 -3.41
N ALA A 127 5.39 -18.47 -2.47
CA ALA A 127 4.07 -18.50 -1.86
C ALA A 127 3.69 -17.16 -1.22
N HIS A 128 4.63 -16.49 -0.55
CA HIS A 128 4.42 -15.16 0.01
C HIS A 128 4.04 -14.16 -1.09
N PHE A 129 4.89 -14.03 -2.12
CA PHE A 129 4.70 -13.04 -3.18
C PHE A 129 3.43 -13.31 -4.01
N ALA A 130 3.14 -14.58 -4.31
CA ALA A 130 1.91 -14.97 -5.00
C ALA A 130 0.67 -14.62 -4.17
N LYS A 131 0.70 -14.90 -2.86
CA LYS A 131 -0.38 -14.51 -1.94
C LYS A 131 -0.56 -12.99 -1.89
N ARG A 132 0.52 -12.20 -1.89
CA ARG A 132 0.43 -10.72 -1.93
C ARG A 132 -0.21 -10.20 -3.22
N GLU A 133 0.05 -10.82 -4.36
CA GLU A 133 -0.63 -10.48 -5.62
C GLU A 133 -2.10 -10.84 -5.61
N LEU A 134 -2.44 -12.04 -5.13
CA LEU A 134 -3.82 -12.49 -5.00
C LEU A 134 -4.61 -11.58 -4.05
N GLU A 135 -4.02 -11.19 -2.91
CA GLU A 135 -4.64 -10.21 -2.00
C GLU A 135 -4.85 -8.85 -2.67
N THR A 136 -3.87 -8.38 -3.45
CA THR A 136 -3.95 -7.11 -4.17
C THR A 136 -5.12 -7.10 -5.17
N VAL A 137 -5.37 -8.24 -5.82
CA VAL A 137 -6.43 -8.40 -6.82
C VAL A 137 -7.79 -8.67 -6.20
N LEU A 138 -7.85 -9.53 -5.18
CA LEU A 138 -9.10 -10.12 -4.67
C LEU A 138 -9.56 -9.52 -3.33
N VAL A 139 -8.65 -8.92 -2.55
CA VAL A 139 -8.93 -8.48 -1.17
C VAL A 139 -8.82 -6.96 -1.01
N HIS A 140 -7.78 -6.31 -1.52
CA HIS A 140 -7.51 -4.91 -1.19
C HIS A 140 -8.50 -3.94 -1.83
N ARG A 141 -9.01 -3.01 -1.01
CA ARG A 141 -9.79 -1.83 -1.44
C ARG A 141 -9.04 -0.55 -1.07
N PHE A 142 -8.58 0.21 -2.06
CA PHE A 142 -7.75 1.41 -1.86
C PHE A 142 -8.60 2.66 -1.61
N SER A 143 -8.25 3.46 -0.61
CA SER A 143 -9.00 4.69 -0.27
C SER A 143 -8.67 5.88 -1.17
N HIS A 144 -7.42 5.98 -1.63
CA HIS A 144 -7.06 6.82 -2.77
C HIS A 144 -6.79 5.88 -3.93
N GLY A 145 -7.40 6.11 -5.09
CA GLY A 145 -7.29 5.19 -6.21
C GLY A 145 -5.91 5.15 -6.84
N THR A 146 -5.13 6.23 -6.72
CA THR A 146 -3.89 6.40 -7.49
C THR A 146 -2.74 7.03 -6.70
N MET A 147 -1.54 6.99 -7.31
CA MET A 147 -0.36 7.76 -6.92
C MET A 147 0.34 8.37 -8.14
N PRO A 148 1.27 9.34 -7.97
CA PRO A 148 2.07 9.87 -9.07
C PRO A 148 2.87 8.76 -9.78
N LEU A 149 2.77 8.71 -11.12
CA LEU A 149 3.35 7.65 -11.94
C LEU A 149 4.84 7.44 -11.69
N ARG A 150 5.62 8.52 -11.53
CA ARG A 150 7.08 8.43 -11.30
C ARG A 150 7.46 7.63 -10.06
N ASN A 151 6.58 7.55 -9.06
CA ASN A 151 6.86 6.80 -7.84
C ASN A 151 6.92 5.28 -8.10
N ILE A 152 6.33 4.78 -9.20
CA ILE A 152 6.33 3.35 -9.50
C ILE A 152 7.76 2.83 -9.68
N PHE A 153 8.64 3.61 -10.30
CA PHE A 153 10.04 3.24 -10.51
C PHE A 153 10.80 3.17 -9.18
N LYS A 154 10.59 4.17 -8.31
CA LYS A 154 11.23 4.20 -6.99
C LYS A 154 10.78 3.00 -6.14
N ASN A 155 9.48 2.74 -6.09
CA ASN A 155 8.97 1.64 -5.29
C ASN A 155 9.38 0.29 -5.88
N SER A 156 9.28 0.12 -7.21
CA SER A 156 9.70 -1.11 -7.87
C SER A 156 11.19 -1.37 -7.65
N ALA A 157 12.05 -0.36 -7.76
CA ALA A 157 13.47 -0.52 -7.46
C ALA A 157 13.69 -1.00 -6.01
N HIS A 158 12.94 -0.47 -5.04
CA HIS A 158 13.02 -0.95 -3.65
C HIS A 158 12.65 -2.43 -3.53
N TYR A 159 11.51 -2.85 -4.06
CA TYR A 159 11.05 -4.24 -3.97
C TYR A 159 11.88 -5.20 -4.82
N HIS A 160 12.23 -4.83 -6.04
CA HIS A 160 12.96 -5.69 -6.98
C HIS A 160 14.41 -5.88 -6.54
N LEU A 161 15.07 -4.83 -6.00
CA LEU A 161 16.44 -4.96 -5.50
C LEU A 161 16.47 -5.68 -4.15
N LEU A 162 15.66 -5.26 -3.18
CA LEU A 162 15.74 -5.82 -1.82
C LEU A 162 15.03 -7.18 -1.72
N SER A 163 13.78 -7.26 -2.14
CA SER A 163 12.95 -8.47 -2.01
C SER A 163 13.06 -9.41 -3.21
N GLY A 164 13.51 -8.92 -4.36
CA GLY A 164 13.84 -9.74 -5.52
C GLY A 164 15.28 -10.22 -5.45
N LEU A 165 16.23 -9.37 -5.87
CA LEU A 165 17.63 -9.77 -6.06
C LEU A 165 18.33 -10.17 -4.77
N LEU A 166 18.36 -9.28 -3.78
CA LEU A 166 19.12 -9.47 -2.55
C LEU A 166 18.57 -10.63 -1.71
N LEU A 167 17.25 -10.71 -1.57
CA LEU A 167 16.60 -11.81 -0.87
C LEU A 167 16.76 -13.14 -1.63
N ALA A 168 16.54 -13.18 -2.95
CA ALA A 168 16.77 -14.39 -3.74
C ALA A 168 18.22 -14.85 -3.63
N TRP A 169 19.18 -13.93 -3.73
CA TRP A 169 20.60 -14.24 -3.54
C TRP A 169 20.86 -14.87 -2.17
N SER A 170 20.34 -14.25 -1.10
CA SER A 170 20.53 -14.77 0.26
C SER A 170 19.87 -16.12 0.48
N ILE A 171 18.67 -16.36 -0.06
CA ILE A 171 17.92 -17.58 0.20
C ILE A 171 18.49 -18.74 -0.61
N TYR A 172 18.84 -18.50 -1.87
CA TYR A 172 19.24 -19.57 -2.79
C TYR A 172 20.74 -19.83 -2.83
N SER A 173 21.53 -19.02 -2.11
CA SER A 173 22.98 -19.23 -1.99
C SER A 173 23.30 -20.60 -1.35
N PRO A 174 24.31 -21.33 -1.86
CA PRO A 174 24.84 -22.55 -1.25
C PRO A 174 25.36 -22.34 0.18
N THR A 175 25.64 -21.10 0.58
CA THR A 175 26.05 -20.75 1.95
C THR A 175 25.08 -21.30 3.00
N PHE A 176 23.79 -21.40 2.69
CA PHE A 176 22.77 -21.93 3.60
C PHE A 176 22.17 -23.26 3.12
N ALA A 177 22.85 -23.97 2.23
CA ALA A 177 22.45 -25.31 1.82
C ALA A 177 22.67 -26.32 2.97
N ALA A 178 21.91 -27.41 2.97
CA ALA A 178 21.98 -28.46 4.00
C ALA A 178 23.41 -29.00 4.24
N ASN A 179 24.23 -29.06 3.19
CA ASN A 179 25.61 -29.55 3.28
C ASN A 179 26.64 -28.48 3.70
N SER A 180 26.20 -27.23 3.93
CA SER A 180 27.07 -26.11 4.27
C SER A 180 27.62 -26.21 5.69
N PRO A 181 28.88 -25.82 5.96
CA PRO A 181 29.42 -25.69 7.31
C PRO A 181 28.62 -24.75 8.22
N TRP A 182 27.84 -23.84 7.64
CA TRP A 182 26.96 -22.91 8.38
C TRP A 182 25.66 -23.55 8.87
N ILE A 183 25.33 -24.74 8.38
CA ILE A 183 24.10 -25.47 8.72
C ILE A 183 24.43 -26.75 9.49
N ARG A 184 25.41 -27.52 9.05
CA ARG A 184 25.78 -28.80 9.68
C ARG A 184 26.21 -28.61 11.13
N GLY A 185 25.70 -29.46 12.02
CA GLY A 185 25.95 -29.38 13.45
C GLY A 185 25.25 -28.22 14.16
N THR A 186 24.38 -27.48 13.48
CA THR A 186 23.56 -26.41 14.06
C THR A 186 22.09 -26.84 14.16
N VAL A 187 21.29 -26.07 14.92
CA VAL A 187 19.84 -26.27 15.00
C VAL A 187 19.13 -26.19 13.63
N ARG A 188 19.77 -25.56 12.63
CA ARG A 188 19.21 -25.43 11.27
C ARG A 188 19.29 -26.72 10.44
N GLU A 189 20.03 -27.72 10.91
CA GLU A 189 20.02 -29.07 10.33
C GLU A 189 18.83 -29.91 10.85
N ASP A 190 18.26 -29.56 12.02
CA ASP A 190 17.16 -30.30 12.64
C ASP A 190 15.84 -30.09 11.86
N PRO A 191 15.23 -31.16 11.30
CA PRO A 191 13.94 -31.07 10.64
C PRO A 191 12.84 -30.47 11.52
N THR A 192 12.85 -30.75 12.82
CA THR A 192 11.83 -30.25 13.77
C THR A 192 11.89 -28.73 13.87
N PHE A 193 13.10 -28.17 13.92
CA PHE A 193 13.30 -26.72 13.90
C PHE A 193 12.82 -26.09 12.58
N LEU A 194 13.12 -26.71 11.43
CA LEU A 194 12.68 -26.23 10.12
C LEU A 194 11.14 -26.25 10.00
N TRP A 195 10.49 -27.33 10.43
CA TRP A 195 9.03 -27.42 10.46
C TRP A 195 8.40 -26.40 11.42
N SER A 196 9.05 -26.13 12.55
CA SER A 196 8.60 -25.10 13.49
C SER A 196 8.67 -23.69 12.90
N CYS A 197 9.75 -23.37 12.17
CA CYS A 197 9.88 -22.11 11.45
C CYS A 197 8.82 -21.98 10.35
N LEU A 198 8.58 -23.05 9.59
CA LEU A 198 7.54 -23.07 8.56
C LEU A 198 6.13 -22.90 9.16
N ALA A 199 5.84 -23.56 10.29
CA ALA A 199 4.56 -23.40 10.99
C ALA A 199 4.36 -21.96 11.47
N ALA A 200 5.39 -21.33 12.04
CA ALA A 200 5.36 -19.93 12.44
C ALA A 200 5.14 -18.99 11.23
N PHE A 201 5.81 -19.27 10.11
CA PHE A 201 5.62 -18.54 8.86
C PHE A 201 4.18 -18.64 8.34
N VAL A 202 3.63 -19.85 8.24
CA VAL A 202 2.25 -20.09 7.77
C VAL A 202 1.23 -19.41 8.70
N PHE A 203 1.41 -19.54 10.02
CA PHE A 203 0.57 -18.85 10.99
C PHE A 203 0.59 -17.33 10.77
N ALA A 204 1.77 -16.75 10.57
CA ALA A 204 1.93 -15.33 10.34
C ALA A 204 1.28 -14.88 9.02
N GLU A 205 1.42 -15.66 7.94
CA GLU A 205 0.79 -15.37 6.64
C GLU A 205 -0.74 -15.39 6.71
N LEU A 206 -1.32 -16.39 7.37
CA LEU A 206 -2.76 -16.51 7.57
C LEU A 206 -3.29 -15.38 8.46
N SER A 207 -2.54 -15.03 9.51
CA SER A 207 -2.88 -13.94 10.41
C SER A 207 -2.83 -12.59 9.69
N ASN A 208 -1.83 -12.37 8.83
CA ASN A 208 -1.72 -11.21 7.96
C ASN A 208 -2.92 -11.13 6.99
N LEU A 209 -3.28 -12.24 6.34
CA LEU A 209 -4.45 -12.29 5.44
C LEU A 209 -5.74 -11.94 6.19
N SER A 210 -5.94 -12.52 7.39
CA SER A 210 -7.09 -12.23 8.24
C SER A 210 -7.20 -10.73 8.55
N THR A 211 -6.08 -10.07 8.84
CA THR A 211 -6.09 -8.60 9.05
C THR A 211 -6.41 -7.82 7.77
N HIS A 212 -5.97 -8.26 6.59
CA HIS A 212 -6.33 -7.63 5.31
C HIS A 212 -7.81 -7.78 4.98
N ILE A 213 -8.42 -8.93 5.28
CA ILE A 213 -9.87 -9.15 5.13
C ILE A 213 -10.64 -8.22 6.06
N THR A 214 -10.22 -8.08 7.32
CA THR A 214 -10.83 -7.11 8.25
C THR A 214 -10.74 -5.69 7.69
N LEU A 215 -9.56 -5.27 7.19
CA LEU A 215 -9.38 -3.94 6.60
C LEU A 215 -10.23 -3.72 5.33
N ARG A 216 -10.43 -4.76 4.51
CA ARG A 216 -11.35 -4.73 3.36
C ARG A 216 -12.79 -4.50 3.81
N ASN A 217 -13.23 -5.23 4.83
CA ASN A 217 -14.63 -5.21 5.30
C ASN A 217 -15.01 -3.88 5.97
N LEU A 218 -14.03 -3.10 6.45
CA LEU A 218 -14.29 -1.73 6.93
C LEU A 218 -14.70 -0.75 5.82
N ARG A 219 -14.54 -1.13 4.55
CA ARG A 219 -14.88 -0.32 3.40
C ARG A 219 -15.91 -1.04 2.53
N PRO A 220 -17.22 -0.81 2.75
CA PRO A 220 -18.25 -1.23 1.79
C PRO A 220 -17.90 -0.76 0.37
N GLU A 221 -18.30 -1.52 -0.64
CA GLU A 221 -18.01 -1.19 -2.04
C GLU A 221 -18.54 0.19 -2.40
N GLY A 222 -17.74 0.96 -3.15
CA GLY A 222 -18.09 2.32 -3.55
C GLY A 222 -17.87 3.39 -2.48
N THR A 223 -17.41 3.05 -1.28
CA THR A 223 -17.16 4.03 -0.20
C THR A 223 -15.67 4.20 0.10
N THR A 224 -15.26 5.42 0.46
CA THR A 224 -13.92 5.71 1.00
C THR A 224 -13.93 5.99 2.51
N LYS A 225 -15.10 5.80 3.15
CA LYS A 225 -15.29 6.02 4.58
C LYS A 225 -14.24 5.24 5.37
N ARG A 226 -13.59 5.95 6.31
CA ARG A 226 -12.63 5.35 7.23
C ARG A 226 -13.33 5.02 8.54
N ALA A 227 -13.01 3.87 9.08
CA ALA A 227 -13.48 3.40 10.37
C ALA A 227 -12.29 2.87 11.16
N ILE A 228 -12.46 2.80 12.48
CA ILE A 228 -11.47 2.22 13.39
C ILE A 228 -11.52 0.70 13.22
N PRO A 229 -10.41 0.04 12.80
CA PRO A 229 -10.38 -1.40 12.73
C PRO A 229 -10.45 -2.00 14.14
N MET A 230 -11.23 -3.06 14.30
CA MET A 230 -11.44 -3.78 15.56
C MET A 230 -11.34 -5.29 15.33
N GLY A 231 -11.22 -6.08 16.40
CA GLY A 231 -11.11 -7.54 16.34
C GLY A 231 -9.66 -8.04 16.34
N TYR A 232 -9.42 -9.17 15.67
CA TYR A 232 -8.17 -9.92 15.70
C TYR A 232 -6.94 -9.05 15.43
N GLY A 233 -6.00 -9.02 16.38
CA GLY A 233 -4.79 -8.17 16.37
C GLY A 233 -5.06 -6.67 16.60
N PHE A 234 -6.15 -6.14 16.04
CA PHE A 234 -6.51 -4.72 16.15
C PHE A 234 -6.89 -4.27 17.56
N GLY A 235 -7.26 -5.19 18.47
CA GLY A 235 -7.40 -4.86 19.89
C GLY A 235 -6.09 -4.35 20.53
N LEU A 236 -4.95 -4.86 20.07
CA LEU A 236 -3.64 -4.59 20.66
C LEU A 236 -2.86 -3.52 19.90
N VAL A 237 -2.86 -3.60 18.56
CA VAL A 237 -2.04 -2.76 17.69
C VAL A 237 -2.82 -2.17 16.53
N SER A 238 -2.31 -1.10 15.94
CA SER A 238 -2.96 -0.38 14.84
C SER A 238 -2.74 -1.05 13.50
N CYS A 239 -1.58 -1.68 13.34
CA CYS A 239 -1.14 -2.29 12.11
C CYS A 239 -0.73 -3.76 12.36
N PRO A 240 -1.66 -4.62 12.81
CA PRO A 240 -1.37 -6.04 13.01
C PRO A 240 -0.93 -6.72 11.70
N ASN A 241 -1.37 -6.21 10.54
CA ASN A 241 -0.90 -6.68 9.24
C ASN A 241 0.64 -6.55 9.10
N TYR A 242 1.21 -5.41 9.53
CA TYR A 242 2.67 -5.21 9.51
C TYR A 242 3.39 -6.02 10.59
N PHE A 243 2.75 -6.25 11.74
CA PHE A 243 3.28 -7.12 12.78
C PHE A 243 3.41 -8.57 12.29
N PHE A 244 2.33 -9.13 11.73
CA PHE A 244 2.34 -10.49 11.22
C PHE A 244 3.24 -10.63 9.99
N GLU A 245 3.31 -9.61 9.12
CA GLU A 245 4.30 -9.59 8.04
C GLU A 245 5.74 -9.67 8.59
N THR A 246 6.05 -8.88 9.62
CA THR A 246 7.34 -8.92 10.30
C THR A 246 7.62 -10.31 10.89
N LEU A 247 6.62 -10.92 11.53
CA LEU A 247 6.75 -12.26 12.11
C LEU A 247 7.04 -13.33 11.03
N ALA A 248 6.37 -13.25 9.87
CA ALA A 248 6.62 -14.12 8.74
C ALA A 248 8.08 -14.00 8.26
N TRP A 249 8.55 -12.77 8.04
CA TRP A 249 9.94 -12.54 7.60
C TRP A 249 10.97 -12.89 8.68
N THR A 250 10.66 -12.72 9.97
CA THR A 250 11.50 -13.19 11.07
C THR A 250 11.63 -14.71 11.05
N ALA A 251 10.55 -15.46 10.80
CA ALA A 251 10.62 -16.91 10.68
C ALA A 251 11.55 -17.34 9.53
N ILE A 252 11.48 -16.68 8.37
CA ILE A 252 12.41 -16.90 7.25
C ILE A 252 13.84 -16.53 7.64
N THR A 253 14.07 -15.38 8.26
CA THR A 253 15.40 -14.95 8.73
C THR A 253 16.02 -15.93 9.72
N VAL A 254 15.24 -16.43 10.69
CA VAL A 254 15.72 -17.41 11.67
C VAL A 254 16.07 -18.74 10.99
N MET A 255 15.22 -19.19 10.06
CA MET A 255 15.41 -20.41 9.29
C MET A 255 16.64 -20.34 8.37
N THR A 256 16.83 -19.24 7.63
CA THR A 256 17.87 -19.14 6.59
C THR A 256 19.11 -18.36 7.02
N GLY A 257 19.11 -17.67 8.16
CA GLY A 257 20.18 -16.76 8.55
C GLY A 257 20.28 -15.48 7.71
N SER A 258 19.21 -15.12 7.00
CA SER A 258 19.15 -13.91 6.16
C SER A 258 18.85 -12.65 6.98
N TYR A 259 18.62 -11.50 6.33
CA TYR A 259 18.32 -10.23 6.99
C TYR A 259 16.92 -9.71 6.62
N ALA A 260 16.11 -9.34 7.62
CA ALA A 260 14.82 -8.69 7.44
C ALA A 260 14.74 -7.25 7.99
N VAL A 261 15.86 -6.73 8.54
CA VAL A 261 15.89 -5.48 9.34
C VAL A 261 15.33 -4.27 8.58
N VAL A 262 15.66 -4.13 7.30
CA VAL A 262 15.22 -3.00 6.48
C VAL A 262 13.69 -2.99 6.31
N SER A 263 13.09 -4.16 6.09
CA SER A 263 11.64 -4.29 5.90
C SER A 263 10.87 -3.97 7.17
N THR A 264 11.33 -4.50 8.32
CA THR A 264 10.74 -4.26 9.64
C THR A 264 10.81 -2.78 10.01
N TYR A 265 11.95 -2.14 9.77
CA TYR A 265 12.12 -0.71 10.01
C TYR A 265 11.14 0.13 9.18
N GLN A 266 11.06 -0.14 7.87
CA GLN A 266 10.18 0.61 6.97
C GLN A 266 8.70 0.47 7.36
N MET A 267 8.27 -0.75 7.70
CA MET A 267 6.92 -1.01 8.20
C MET A 267 6.64 -0.33 9.54
N THR A 268 7.62 -0.26 10.44
CA THR A 268 7.51 0.46 11.71
C THR A 268 7.24 1.95 11.49
N VAL A 269 7.98 2.58 10.58
CA VAL A 269 7.76 4.00 10.20
C VAL A 269 6.35 4.23 9.67
N TRP A 270 5.86 3.32 8.81
CA TRP A 270 4.49 3.38 8.29
C TRP A 270 3.44 3.16 9.38
N ALA A 271 3.67 2.22 10.29
CA ALA A 271 2.78 1.92 11.40
C ALA A 271 2.62 3.13 12.33
N LEU A 272 3.73 3.77 12.71
CA LEU A 272 3.74 4.98 13.54
C LEU A 272 3.02 6.14 12.87
N LYS A 273 3.20 6.32 11.56
CA LYS A 273 2.45 7.33 10.80
C LYS A 273 0.95 7.03 10.80
N LYS A 274 0.55 5.79 10.54
CA LYS A 274 -0.86 5.38 10.51
C LYS A 274 -1.52 5.50 11.89
N HIS A 275 -0.82 5.08 12.95
CA HIS A 275 -1.28 5.21 14.34
C HIS A 275 -1.52 6.67 14.75
N ARG A 276 -0.59 7.57 14.44
CA ARG A 276 -0.75 9.02 14.67
C ARG A 276 -1.96 9.59 13.92
N ASN A 277 -2.14 9.19 12.66
CA ASN A 277 -3.28 9.62 11.87
C ASN A 277 -4.60 9.15 12.49
N TYR A 278 -4.69 7.89 12.93
CA TYR A 278 -5.88 7.40 13.61
C TYR A 278 -6.21 8.17 14.89
N LYS A 279 -5.21 8.44 15.74
CA LYS A 279 -5.40 9.24 16.96
C LYS A 279 -5.91 10.65 16.64
N LYS A 280 -5.36 11.29 15.61
CA LYS A 280 -5.79 12.61 15.16
C LYS A 280 -7.21 12.59 14.59
N GLU A 281 -7.55 11.57 13.81
CA GLU A 281 -8.81 11.46 13.09
C GLU A 281 -9.98 11.09 14.02
N PHE A 282 -9.77 10.17 14.97
CA PHE A 282 -10.84 9.59 15.80
C PHE A 282 -10.83 10.06 17.27
N GLY A 283 -9.80 10.78 17.71
CA GLY A 283 -9.75 11.40 19.04
C GLY A 283 -10.08 10.43 20.17
N LYS A 284 -11.16 10.71 20.91
CA LYS A 284 -11.60 9.93 22.09
C LYS A 284 -12.15 8.54 21.75
N GLU A 285 -12.65 8.33 20.52
CA GLU A 285 -13.18 7.04 20.07
C GLU A 285 -12.05 6.02 19.81
N TYR A 286 -10.82 6.50 19.62
CA TYR A 286 -9.69 5.62 19.35
C TYR A 286 -9.19 4.90 20.63
N PRO A 287 -8.99 3.57 20.60
CA PRO A 287 -8.55 2.83 21.77
C PRO A 287 -7.22 3.34 22.35
N ARG A 288 -7.27 3.81 23.60
CA ARG A 288 -6.14 4.52 24.26
C ARG A 288 -4.90 3.65 24.44
N ASN A 289 -5.07 2.38 24.77
CA ASN A 289 -3.98 1.45 25.09
C ASN A 289 -3.39 0.76 23.85
N ARG A 290 -3.95 1.01 22.67
CA ARG A 290 -3.50 0.41 21.41
C ARG A 290 -2.12 0.95 21.03
N LYS A 291 -1.24 0.04 20.60
CA LYS A 291 0.11 0.32 20.09
C LYS A 291 0.11 0.45 18.56
N ALA A 292 1.20 0.85 17.95
CA ALA A 292 1.32 1.05 16.51
C ALA A 292 1.45 -0.28 15.75
N MET A 293 2.36 -1.16 16.17
CA MET A 293 2.75 -2.40 15.50
C MET A 293 3.09 -3.56 16.44
N PHE A 294 3.96 -3.37 17.44
CA PHE A 294 4.36 -4.44 18.35
C PHE A 294 3.50 -4.42 19.62
N PRO A 295 2.74 -5.50 19.93
CA PRO A 295 1.90 -5.55 21.11
C PRO A 295 2.66 -5.17 22.38
N PHE A 296 2.05 -4.33 23.21
CA PHE A 296 2.58 -3.84 24.50
C PHE A 296 3.85 -2.95 24.41
N ILE A 297 4.57 -2.95 23.29
CA ILE A 297 5.84 -2.24 23.10
C ILE A 297 5.63 -0.96 22.28
N LEU A 298 5.30 -1.09 21.00
CA LEU A 298 5.36 0.01 20.02
C LEU A 298 4.11 0.14 19.18
#